data_AF-A0A3Q8XM24-F1
#
_entry.id   AF-A0A3Q8XM24-F1
#
_cell.length_a   1.000
_cell.length_b   1.000
_cell.length_c   1.000
_cell.angle_alpha   90.00
_cell.angle_beta   90.00
_cell.angle_gamma   90.00
#
_symmetry.space_group_name_H-M   'P 1'
#
loop_
_entity.id
_entity.type
_entity.pdbx_description
1 polymer ?
#
loop_
_entity_poly.entity_id
_entity_poly.type
_entity_poly.pdbx_seq_one_letter_code
_entity_poly.pdbx_strand_id
1 'polypeptide(L)'
;MAGSSTRQCVALYTVEERARRDQTVWTLVQGILAPIQFLAFVVSALLIARYLATGEGATAAHTSIVVKTLLLYAIMITGSIWEKVVFGRYLFAPAFFWEDMFSMVVLALHTAYLAALLSGALETTQLLWLAVAAYATYVINAAQFIVKLRQARLSRGDDATAASYAGGAAS
;
A
#
# COMPACT_ATOMS: atom_id res chain seq x y z
N MET A 1 19.88 33.16 -20.94
CA MET A 1 19.43 31.74 -21.08
C MET A 1 19.28 31.15 -19.68
N ALA A 2 18.22 31.53 -18.96
CA ALA A 2 17.94 30.97 -17.63
C ALA A 2 17.06 29.73 -17.83
N GLY A 3 17.60 28.56 -17.53
CA GLY A 3 16.86 27.31 -17.55
C GLY A 3 15.81 27.32 -16.45
N SER A 4 14.55 27.47 -16.83
CA SER A 4 13.42 27.14 -15.97
C SER A 4 13.41 25.62 -15.78
N SER A 5 14.09 25.16 -14.72
CA SER A 5 13.94 23.82 -14.19
C SER A 5 12.55 23.71 -13.56
N THR A 6 11.53 23.58 -14.41
CA THR A 6 10.22 23.11 -13.99
C THR A 6 10.47 21.76 -13.33
N ARG A 7 10.36 21.67 -12.00
CA ARG A 7 10.26 20.37 -11.32
C ARG A 7 9.13 19.66 -12.04
N GLN A 8 9.47 18.71 -12.89
CA GLN A 8 8.52 17.86 -13.57
C GLN A 8 7.82 17.10 -12.44
N CYS A 9 6.69 17.65 -11.99
CA CYS A 9 5.77 16.90 -11.16
C CYS A 9 5.34 15.76 -12.08
N VAL A 10 5.95 14.59 -11.92
CA VAL A 10 5.58 13.40 -12.68
C VAL A 10 4.11 13.19 -12.36
N ALA A 11 3.25 13.59 -13.28
CA ALA A 11 1.82 13.48 -13.11
C ALA A 11 1.52 12.00 -12.90
N LEU A 12 0.80 11.68 -11.83
CA LEU A 12 0.46 10.30 -11.47
C LEU A 12 -0.34 9.58 -12.57
N TYR A 13 -1.02 10.36 -13.43
CA TYR A 13 -1.81 9.88 -14.56
C TYR A 13 -1.74 10.88 -15.73
N THR A 14 -1.69 10.38 -16.97
CA THR A 14 -2.11 11.15 -18.15
C THR A 14 -3.63 11.39 -18.15
N VAL A 15 -4.12 12.21 -19.09
CA VAL A 15 -5.57 12.46 -19.23
C VAL A 15 -6.31 11.17 -19.57
N GLU A 16 -5.74 10.35 -20.45
CA GLU A 16 -6.29 9.08 -20.90
C GLU A 16 -6.26 8.03 -19.78
N GLU A 17 -5.17 7.97 -19.01
CA GLU A 17 -5.07 7.09 -17.83
C GLU A 17 -6.10 7.45 -16.77
N ARG A 18 -6.32 8.74 -16.52
CA ARG A 18 -7.35 9.21 -15.60
C ARG A 18 -8.75 8.83 -16.08
N ALA A 19 -9.04 9.03 -17.38
CA ALA A 19 -10.32 8.63 -17.96
C ALA A 19 -10.56 7.12 -17.83
N ARG A 20 -9.55 6.28 -18.12
CA ARG A 20 -9.66 4.82 -17.91
C ARG A 20 -9.92 4.47 -16.45
N ARG A 21 -9.20 5.09 -15.51
CA ARG A 21 -9.40 4.87 -14.07
C ARG A 21 -10.84 5.16 -13.65
N ASP A 22 -11.35 6.33 -14.04
CA ASP A 22 -12.67 6.82 -13.63
C ASP A 22 -13.82 6.01 -14.24
N GLN A 23 -13.58 5.28 -15.33
CA GLN A 23 -14.55 4.37 -15.96
C GLN A 23 -14.63 2.98 -15.31
N THR A 24 -13.80 2.67 -14.30
CA THR A 24 -13.77 1.34 -13.68
C THR A 24 -14.11 1.33 -12.19
N VAL A 25 -14.66 0.22 -11.73
CA VAL A 25 -14.99 -0.02 -10.30
C VAL A 25 -13.76 -0.29 -9.44
N TRP A 26 -12.61 -0.51 -10.05
CA TRP A 26 -11.43 -1.02 -9.36
C TRP A 26 -10.87 -0.05 -8.32
N THR A 27 -10.95 1.26 -8.55
CA THR A 27 -10.56 2.26 -7.53
C THR A 27 -11.46 2.18 -6.29
N LEU A 28 -12.76 1.90 -6.46
CA LEU A 28 -13.68 1.66 -5.35
C LEU A 28 -13.32 0.36 -4.61
N VAL A 29 -13.04 -0.72 -5.34
CA VAL A 29 -12.61 -2.00 -4.75
C VAL A 29 -11.36 -1.81 -3.88
N GLN A 30 -10.34 -1.10 -4.40
CA GLN A 30 -9.14 -0.77 -3.63
C GLN A 30 -9.46 0.13 -2.43
N GLY A 31 -10.35 1.11 -2.60
CA GLY A 31 -10.80 2.01 -1.54
C GLY A 31 -11.52 1.31 -0.38
N ILE A 32 -12.09 0.12 -0.62
CA ILE A 32 -12.71 -0.73 0.41
C ILE A 32 -11.70 -1.72 1.00
N LEU A 33 -10.90 -2.38 0.14
CA LEU A 33 -9.93 -3.38 0.58
C LEU A 33 -8.81 -2.77 1.42
N ALA A 34 -8.36 -1.55 1.13
CA ALA A 34 -7.28 -0.91 1.88
C ALA A 34 -7.65 -0.64 3.36
N PRO A 35 -8.82 -0.06 3.71
CA PRO A 35 -9.27 0.05 5.11
C PRO A 35 -9.43 -1.30 5.81
N ILE A 36 -10.00 -2.30 5.13
CA ILE A 36 -10.14 -3.65 5.68
C ILE A 36 -8.77 -4.26 5.98
N GLN A 37 -7.80 -4.09 5.08
CA GLN A 37 -6.42 -4.50 5.27
C GLN A 37 -5.76 -3.86 6.48
N PHE A 38 -6.00 -2.56 6.67
CA PHE A 38 -5.49 -1.82 7.81
C PHE A 38 -6.10 -2.32 9.13
N LEU A 39 -7.41 -2.57 9.16
CA LEU A 39 -8.07 -3.14 10.33
C LEU A 39 -7.53 -4.55 10.65
N ALA A 40 -7.40 -5.41 9.64
CA ALA A 40 -6.82 -6.75 9.79
C ALA A 40 -5.37 -6.68 10.30
N PHE A 41 -4.59 -5.69 9.85
CA PHE A 41 -3.25 -5.42 10.38
C PHE A 41 -3.28 -5.10 11.88
N VAL A 42 -4.11 -4.14 12.30
CA VAL A 42 -4.17 -3.71 13.71
C VAL A 42 -4.60 -4.87 14.60
N VAL A 43 -5.68 -5.56 14.26
CA VAL A 43 -6.19 -6.71 15.05
C VAL A 43 -5.12 -7.79 15.17
N SER A 44 -4.48 -8.15 14.05
CA SER A 44 -3.45 -9.18 14.05
C SER A 44 -2.21 -8.76 14.84
N ALA A 45 -1.76 -7.50 14.73
CA ALA A 45 -0.64 -6.98 15.51
C ALA A 45 -0.91 -7.04 17.03
N LEU A 46 -2.13 -6.70 17.46
CA LEU A 46 -2.52 -6.80 18.88
C LEU A 46 -2.53 -8.25 19.37
N LEU A 47 -3.01 -9.19 18.56
CA LEU A 47 -3.02 -10.62 18.92
C LEU A 47 -1.60 -11.21 18.99
N ILE A 48 -0.73 -10.82 18.06
CA ILE A 48 0.70 -11.18 18.09
C ILE A 48 1.34 -10.63 19.36
N ALA A 49 1.14 -9.34 19.66
CA ALA A 49 1.71 -8.70 20.85
C ALA A 49 1.22 -9.37 22.14
N ARG A 50 -0.08 -9.72 22.22
CA ARG A 50 -0.63 -10.48 23.35
C ARG A 50 0.09 -11.81 23.53
N TYR A 51 0.24 -12.60 22.46
CA TYR A 51 0.94 -13.88 22.54
C TYR A 51 2.40 -13.69 22.97
N LEU A 52 3.12 -12.75 22.38
CA LEU A 52 4.53 -12.52 22.73
C LEU A 52 4.71 -12.05 24.19
N ALA A 53 3.73 -11.34 24.75
CA ALA A 53 3.77 -10.87 26.14
C ALA A 53 3.34 -11.93 27.17
N THR A 54 2.39 -12.81 26.81
CA THR A 54 1.71 -13.70 27.78
C THR A 54 1.88 -15.19 27.50
N GLY A 55 2.31 -15.57 26.30
CA GLY A 55 2.30 -16.95 25.82
C GLY A 55 0.92 -17.47 25.39
N GLU A 56 -0.15 -16.68 25.54
CA GLU A 56 -1.52 -17.12 25.26
C GLU A 56 -2.07 -16.63 23.92
N GLY A 57 -3.02 -17.39 23.36
CA GLY A 57 -3.77 -16.95 22.18
C GLY A 57 -3.10 -17.26 20.83
N ALA A 58 -2.18 -18.23 20.78
CA ALA A 58 -1.49 -18.65 19.56
C ALA A 58 -2.44 -18.88 18.38
N THR A 59 -3.51 -19.65 18.60
CA THR A 59 -4.51 -19.95 17.56
C THR A 59 -5.16 -18.70 16.98
N ALA A 60 -5.50 -17.72 17.84
CA ALA A 60 -6.09 -16.46 17.39
C ALA A 60 -5.08 -15.64 16.55
N ALA A 61 -3.82 -15.58 16.98
CA ALA A 61 -2.76 -14.90 16.23
C ALA A 61 -2.49 -15.57 14.88
N HIS A 62 -2.38 -16.90 14.82
CA HIS A 62 -2.25 -17.63 13.55
C HIS A 62 -3.45 -17.37 12.63
N THR A 63 -4.67 -17.48 13.17
CA THR A 63 -5.89 -17.26 12.40
C THR A 63 -5.95 -15.84 11.83
N SER A 64 -5.62 -14.82 12.62
CA SER A 64 -5.61 -13.43 12.14
C SER A 64 -4.57 -13.20 11.06
N ILE A 65 -3.39 -13.82 11.15
CA ILE A 65 -2.35 -13.74 10.13
C ILE A 65 -2.82 -14.40 8.83
N VAL A 66 -3.40 -15.60 8.89
CA VAL A 66 -3.95 -16.30 7.71
C VAL A 66 -5.03 -15.46 7.03
N VAL A 67 -6.01 -14.96 7.79
CA VAL A 67 -7.07 -14.09 7.25
C VAL A 67 -6.48 -12.85 6.60
N LYS A 68 -5.51 -12.19 7.25
CA LYS A 68 -4.82 -11.03 6.68
C LYS A 68 -4.09 -11.38 5.39
N THR A 69 -3.43 -12.54 5.32
CA THR A 69 -2.73 -12.99 4.11
C THR A 69 -3.68 -13.26 2.95
N LEU A 70 -4.85 -13.85 3.20
CA LEU A 70 -5.87 -14.05 2.17
C LEU A 70 -6.40 -12.71 1.64
N LEU A 71 -6.68 -11.76 2.52
CA LEU A 71 -7.01 -10.40 2.12
C LEU A 71 -5.86 -9.75 1.33
N LEU A 72 -4.60 -10.11 1.63
CA LEU A 72 -3.43 -9.52 0.98
C LEU A 72 -3.32 -10.02 -0.45
N TYR A 73 -3.54 -11.33 -0.67
CA TYR A 73 -3.68 -11.85 -2.02
C TYR A 73 -4.83 -11.15 -2.78
N ALA A 74 -5.99 -10.96 -2.14
CA ALA A 74 -7.13 -10.32 -2.78
C ALA A 74 -6.82 -8.88 -3.23
N ILE A 75 -6.24 -8.04 -2.35
CA ILE A 75 -5.91 -6.65 -2.69
C ILE A 75 -4.80 -6.58 -3.75
N MET A 76 -3.82 -7.49 -3.70
CA MET A 76 -2.74 -7.53 -4.70
C MET A 76 -3.23 -7.96 -6.08
N ILE A 77 -4.06 -9.01 -6.14
CA ILE A 77 -4.65 -9.48 -7.40
C ILE A 77 -5.51 -8.37 -8.00
N THR A 78 -6.44 -7.81 -7.24
CA THR A 78 -7.31 -6.73 -7.73
C THR A 78 -6.54 -5.44 -8.07
N GLY A 79 -5.46 -5.14 -7.34
CA GLY A 79 -4.57 -4.01 -7.61
C GLY A 79 -3.81 -4.19 -8.93
N SER A 80 -3.28 -5.40 -9.17
CA SER A 80 -2.61 -5.71 -10.44
C SER A 80 -3.54 -5.61 -11.65
N ILE A 81 -4.81 -6.00 -11.50
CA ILE A 81 -5.85 -5.87 -12.54
C ILE A 81 -6.15 -4.38 -12.77
N TRP A 82 -6.30 -3.60 -11.71
CA TRP A 82 -6.48 -2.16 -11.80
C TRP A 82 -5.35 -1.49 -12.60
N GLU A 83 -4.09 -1.80 -12.27
CA GLU A 83 -2.94 -1.28 -13.01
C GLU A 83 -2.92 -1.72 -14.47
N LYS A 84 -3.32 -2.96 -14.75
CA LYS A 84 -3.39 -3.44 -16.13
C LYS A 84 -4.38 -2.62 -16.95
N VAL A 85 -5.53 -2.28 -16.38
CA VAL A 85 -6.56 -1.48 -17.06
C VAL A 85 -6.12 -0.02 -17.22
N VAL A 86 -5.48 0.57 -16.22
CA VAL A 86 -5.08 1.99 -16.27
C VAL A 86 -3.81 2.20 -17.07
N PHE A 87 -2.76 1.40 -16.86
CA PHE A 87 -1.41 1.59 -17.39
C PHE A 87 -0.99 0.56 -18.45
N GLY A 88 -1.83 -0.45 -18.73
CA GLY A 88 -1.52 -1.47 -19.72
C GLY A 88 -0.53 -2.55 -19.27
N ARG A 89 -0.16 -2.60 -17.98
CA ARG A 89 0.77 -3.59 -17.39
C ARG A 89 0.31 -4.09 -16.03
N TYR A 90 0.65 -5.34 -15.70
CA TYR A 90 0.42 -5.90 -14.36
C TYR A 90 1.57 -5.49 -13.44
N LEU A 91 1.28 -4.62 -12.46
CA LEU A 91 2.23 -4.10 -11.49
C LEU A 91 3.40 -3.33 -12.14
N PHE A 92 4.15 -2.62 -11.31
CA PHE A 92 5.37 -1.90 -11.66
C PHE A 92 5.17 -0.84 -12.74
N ALA A 93 3.99 -0.19 -12.75
CA ALA A 93 3.87 1.10 -13.41
C ALA A 93 4.92 2.07 -12.86
N PRO A 94 5.56 2.92 -13.70
CA PRO A 94 6.68 3.75 -13.23
C PRO A 94 6.33 4.63 -12.03
N ALA A 95 5.06 5.02 -11.90
CA ALA A 95 4.55 5.82 -10.80
C ALA A 95 4.25 5.05 -9.49
N PHE A 96 4.26 3.70 -9.54
CA PHE A 96 3.92 2.77 -8.46
C PHE A 96 5.01 1.71 -8.19
N PHE A 97 6.11 1.74 -8.95
CA PHE A 97 7.15 0.71 -8.92
C PHE A 97 7.64 0.36 -7.51
N TRP A 98 7.91 1.39 -6.69
CA TRP A 98 8.42 1.18 -5.34
C TRP A 98 7.34 0.60 -4.42
N GLU A 99 6.10 1.11 -4.49
CA GLU A 99 4.97 0.58 -3.74
C GLU A 99 4.73 -0.91 -4.05
N ASP A 100 4.85 -1.30 -5.32
CA ASP A 100 4.70 -2.70 -5.75
C ASP A 100 5.85 -3.57 -5.27
N MET A 101 7.08 -3.07 -5.34
CA MET A 101 8.25 -3.80 -4.85
C MET A 101 8.15 -4.10 -3.35
N PHE A 102 7.76 -3.11 -2.53
CA PHE A 102 7.55 -3.35 -1.10
C PHE A 102 6.37 -4.29 -0.85
N SER A 103 5.30 -4.16 -1.63
CA SER A 103 4.15 -5.06 -1.53
C SER A 103 4.51 -6.50 -1.88
N MET A 104 5.40 -6.72 -2.86
CA MET A 104 5.95 -8.05 -3.17
C MET A 104 6.76 -8.62 -2.01
N VAL A 105 7.57 -7.81 -1.32
CA VAL A 105 8.31 -8.27 -0.13
C VAL A 105 7.34 -8.68 0.99
N VAL A 106 6.33 -7.86 1.27
CA VAL A 106 5.29 -8.17 2.26
C VAL A 106 4.54 -9.46 1.87
N LEU A 107 4.17 -9.60 0.61
CA LEU A 107 3.51 -10.79 0.07
C LEU A 107 4.38 -12.04 0.22
N ALA A 108 5.66 -11.94 -0.10
CA ALA A 108 6.62 -13.04 0.02
C ALA A 108 6.77 -13.51 1.47
N LEU A 109 6.92 -12.58 2.42
CA LEU A 109 7.03 -12.91 3.85
C LEU A 109 5.76 -13.58 4.38
N HIS A 110 4.58 -13.10 3.99
CA HIS A 110 3.32 -13.74 4.35
C HIS A 110 3.15 -15.12 3.70
N THR A 111 3.60 -15.30 2.46
CA THR A 111 3.57 -16.59 1.78
C THR A 111 4.53 -17.58 2.45
N ALA A 112 5.73 -17.13 2.82
CA ALA A 112 6.69 -17.93 3.59
C ALA A 112 6.12 -18.33 4.96
N TYR A 113 5.40 -17.42 5.63
CA TYR A 113 4.70 -17.74 6.87
C TYR A 113 3.69 -18.88 6.68
N LEU A 114 2.84 -18.81 5.65
CA LEU A 114 1.87 -19.88 5.37
C LEU A 114 2.56 -21.22 5.08
N ALA A 115 3.63 -21.21 4.29
CA ALA A 115 4.39 -22.41 3.98
C ALA A 115 5.03 -23.03 5.24
N ALA A 116 5.63 -22.20 6.11
CA ALA A 116 6.23 -22.66 7.36
C ALA A 116 5.16 -23.17 8.35
N LEU A 117 4.00 -22.53 8.42
CA LEU A 117 2.88 -22.97 9.25
C LEU A 117 2.35 -24.33 8.79
N LEU A 118 2.14 -24.52 7.48
CA LEU A 118 1.60 -25.77 6.93
C LEU A 118 2.59 -26.94 7.03
N SER A 119 3.88 -26.67 6.89
CA SER A 119 4.94 -27.69 6.99
C SER A 119 5.35 -27.99 8.43
N GLY A 120 4.98 -27.15 9.39
CA GLY A 120 5.51 -27.21 10.75
C GLY A 120 7.01 -26.90 10.83
N ALA A 121 7.57 -26.22 9.83
CA ALA A 121 9.02 -25.96 9.75
C ALA A 121 9.52 -24.95 10.79
N LEU A 122 8.62 -24.17 11.40
CA LEU A 122 8.93 -23.17 12.41
C LEU A 122 8.00 -23.32 13.61
N GLU A 123 8.53 -23.08 14.80
CA GLU A 123 7.72 -22.98 16.01
C GLU A 123 6.88 -21.70 16.02
N THR A 124 5.82 -21.66 16.83
CA THR A 124 4.90 -20.51 16.94
C THR A 124 5.64 -19.19 17.10
N THR A 125 6.59 -19.09 18.04
CA THR A 125 7.31 -17.85 18.28
C THR A 125 8.12 -17.39 17.06
N GLN A 126 8.74 -18.31 16.32
CA GLN A 126 9.48 -18.00 15.09
C GLN A 126 8.55 -17.55 13.97
N LEU A 127 7.40 -18.22 13.80
CA LEU A 127 6.35 -17.81 12.87
C LEU A 127 5.89 -16.38 13.17
N LEU A 128 5.60 -16.07 14.43
CA LEU A 128 5.13 -14.74 14.79
C LEU A 128 6.19 -13.65 14.57
N TRP A 129 7.47 -13.92 14.81
CA TRP A 129 8.54 -12.99 14.44
C TRP A 129 8.66 -12.79 12.92
N LEU A 130 8.43 -13.83 12.11
CA LEU A 130 8.34 -13.68 10.66
C LEU A 130 7.16 -12.78 10.25
N ALA A 131 6.01 -12.91 10.92
CA ALA A 131 4.88 -12.01 10.70
C ALA A 131 5.18 -10.56 11.14
N VAL A 132 5.88 -10.37 12.26
CA VAL A 132 6.34 -9.05 12.70
C VAL A 132 7.29 -8.42 11.68
N ALA A 133 8.19 -9.20 11.07
CA ALA A 133 9.05 -8.71 10.00
C ALA A 133 8.24 -8.21 8.79
N ALA A 134 7.21 -8.98 8.36
CA ALA A 134 6.29 -8.54 7.31
C ALA A 134 5.57 -7.23 7.68
N TYR A 135 5.18 -7.09 8.95
CA TYR A 135 4.46 -5.93 9.47
C TYR A 135 5.35 -4.69 9.53
N ALA A 136 6.62 -4.85 9.89
CA ALA A 136 7.60 -3.77 9.84
C ALA A 136 7.79 -3.26 8.39
N THR A 137 7.88 -4.16 7.41
CA THR A 137 7.93 -3.77 5.99
C THR A 137 6.66 -3.03 5.55
N TYR A 138 5.49 -3.46 6.01
CA TYR A 138 4.23 -2.76 5.74
C TYR A 138 4.20 -1.33 6.30
N VAL A 139 4.70 -1.11 7.53
CA VAL A 139 4.76 0.23 8.13
C VAL A 139 5.64 1.18 7.32
N ILE A 140 6.75 0.69 6.76
CA ILE A 140 7.59 1.47 5.85
C ILE A 140 6.78 1.90 4.61
N ASN A 141 6.05 0.96 3.99
CA ASN A 141 5.19 1.25 2.83
C ASN A 141 4.09 2.28 3.16
N ALA A 142 3.45 2.15 4.33
CA ALA A 142 2.43 3.08 4.78
C ALA A 142 2.99 4.49 5.05
N ALA A 143 4.20 4.58 5.62
CA ALA A 143 4.87 5.86 5.86
C ALA A 143 5.17 6.59 4.53
N GLN A 144 5.60 5.86 3.51
CA GLN A 144 5.81 6.40 2.16
C GLN A 144 4.52 7.01 1.58
N PHE A 145 3.41 6.28 1.71
CA PHE A 145 2.10 6.76 1.26
C PHE A 145 1.66 8.06 1.97
N ILE A 146 1.85 8.16 3.29
CA ILE A 146 1.54 9.37 4.07
C ILE A 146 2.38 10.57 3.58
N VAL A 147 3.66 10.36 3.30
CA VAL A 147 4.54 11.42 2.77
C VAL A 147 4.05 11.88 1.39
N LYS A 148 3.68 10.95 0.50
CA LYS A 148 3.14 11.23 -0.83
C LYS A 148 1.84 12.06 -0.75
N LEU A 149 0.94 11.72 0.18
CA LEU A 149 -0.29 12.49 0.43
C LEU A 149 0.00 13.92 0.92
N ARG A 150 0.99 14.10 1.80
CA ARG A 150 1.38 15.44 2.28
C ARG A 150 1.92 16.29 1.14
N GLN A 151 2.79 15.75 0.30
CA GLN A 151 3.35 16.44 -0.87
C GLN A 151 2.24 16.86 -1.83
N ALA A 152 1.31 15.97 -2.17
CA ALA A 152 0.18 16.28 -3.06
C ALA A 152 -0.73 17.40 -2.50
N ARG A 153 -0.92 17.46 -1.18
CA ARG A 153 -1.70 18.54 -0.53
C ARG A 153 -0.97 19.89 -0.59
N LEU A 154 0.35 19.89 -0.40
CA LEU A 154 1.17 21.11 -0.47
C LEU A 154 1.20 21.68 -1.90
N SER A 155 1.41 20.83 -2.90
CA SER A 155 1.41 21.27 -4.31
C SER A 155 0.07 21.87 -4.75
N ARG A 156 -1.07 21.34 -4.26
CA ARG A 156 -2.39 21.95 -4.50
C ARG A 156 -2.55 23.34 -3.86
N GLY A 157 -1.88 23.58 -2.74
CA GLY A 157 -1.84 24.89 -2.10
C GLY A 157 -1.04 25.89 -2.94
N ASP A 158 0.13 25.48 -3.42
CA ASP A 158 0.99 26.32 -4.26
C ASP A 158 0.33 26.67 -5.60
N ASP A 159 -0.37 25.73 -6.25
CA ASP A 159 -1.11 25.97 -7.49
C ASP A 159 -2.27 26.95 -7.31
N ALA A 160 -3.02 26.84 -6.20
CA ALA A 160 -4.12 27.76 -5.87
C ALA A 160 -3.60 29.17 -5.56
N THR A 161 -2.44 29.27 -4.90
CA THR A 161 -1.80 30.55 -4.59
C THR A 161 -1.23 31.19 -5.85
N ALA A 162 -0.56 30.42 -6.73
CA ALA A 162 -0.06 30.88 -8.02
C ALA A 162 -1.18 31.36 -8.96
N ALA A 163 -2.32 30.66 -9.02
CA ALA A 163 -3.50 31.09 -9.77
C ALA A 163 -4.09 32.41 -9.23
N SER A 164 -4.06 32.62 -7.91
CA SER A 164 -4.53 33.86 -7.28
C SER A 164 -3.62 35.06 -7.58
N TYR A 165 -2.29 34.85 -7.64
CA TYR A 165 -1.34 35.90 -8.05
C TYR A 165 -1.44 36.24 -9.54
N ALA A 166 -1.69 35.24 -10.41
CA ALA A 166 -1.89 35.47 -11.84
C ALA A 166 -3.21 36.21 -12.15
N GLY A 167 -4.27 35.99 -11.37
CA GLY A 167 -5.53 36.71 -11.50
C GLY A 167 -5.48 38.16 -11.00
N GLY A 168 -4.66 38.47 -9.98
CA GLY A 168 -4.50 39.82 -9.44
C GLY A 168 -3.55 40.73 -10.23
N ALA A 169 -2.69 40.17 -11.10
CA ALA A 169 -1.82 40.95 -11.98
C ALA A 169 -2.49 41.35 -13.30
N ALA A 170 -3.70 40.85 -13.57
CA ALA A 170 -4.48 41.11 -14.79
C ALA A 170 -5.64 42.12 -14.59
N SER A 171 -5.71 42.76 -13.41
CA SER A 171 -6.66 43.82 -13.05
C SER A 171 -5.94 45.14 -12.84
#